data_AF-A0A453R823-F1
#
_entry.id   AF-A0A453R823-F1
#
_cell.length_a   1.000
_cell.length_b   1.000
_cell.length_c   1.000
_cell.angle_alpha   90.00
_cell.angle_beta   90.00
_cell.angle_gamma   90.00
#
_symmetry.space_group_name_H-M   'P 1'
#
loop_
_entity.id
_entity.type
_entity.pdbx_description
1 polymer ?
#
loop_
_entity_poly.entity_id
_entity_poly.type
_entity_poly.pdbx_seq_one_letter_code
_entity_poly.pdbx_strand_id
1 'polypeptide(L)' 'MPGIKASESALLTSVKILSLNVCFGVRNDVKMVPTFLKCFPNAERLHIM' A
#
# COMPACT_ATOMS: atom_id res chain seq x y z
N MET A 1 4.02 7.90 21.43
CA MET A 1 4.45 6.97 20.37
C MET A 1 4.95 7.80 19.20
N PRO A 2 6.25 7.83 18.87
CA PRO A 2 6.71 8.57 17.70
C PRO A 2 6.16 7.86 16.46
N GLY A 3 5.23 8.50 15.75
CA GLY A 3 4.77 8.02 14.45
C GLY A 3 5.91 8.14 13.45
N ILE A 4 6.30 7.03 12.82
CA ILE A 4 7.18 7.04 11.66
C ILE A 4 6.50 7.93 10.60
N LYS A 5 7.08 9.11 10.38
CA LYS A 5 6.75 9.93 9.21
C LYS A 5 7.44 9.27 8.04
N ALA A 6 6.67 8.72 7.11
CA ALA A 6 7.21 8.24 5.85
C ALA A 6 7.85 9.44 5.13
N SER A 7 9.16 9.42 4.97
CA SER A 7 9.87 10.43 4.15
C SER A 7 9.38 10.33 2.71
N GLU A 8 9.20 11.47 2.04
CA GLU A 8 8.78 11.51 0.63
C GLU A 8 9.71 10.70 -0.29
N SER A 9 10.99 10.54 0.06
CA SER A 9 11.93 9.68 -0.68
C SER A 9 11.69 8.18 -0.51
N ALA A 10 10.95 7.75 0.53
CA ALA A 10 10.57 6.36 0.74
C ALA A 10 9.23 6.02 0.07
N LEU A 11 8.46 7.03 -0.32
CA LEU A 11 7.21 6.84 -1.05
C LEU A 11 7.53 6.57 -2.53
N LEU A 12 6.99 5.47 -3.04
CA LEU A 12 7.16 5.08 -4.44
C LEU A 12 6.16 5.86 -5.30
N THR A 13 6.51 7.10 -5.58
CA THR A 13 5.70 8.07 -6.35
C THR A 13 5.66 7.77 -7.85
N SER A 14 6.53 6.90 -8.37
CA SER A 14 6.56 6.50 -9.78
C SER A 14 5.57 5.40 -10.14
N VAL A 15 5.03 4.68 -9.15
CA VAL A 15 4.13 3.55 -9.37
C VAL A 15 2.72 4.07 -9.67
N LYS A 16 2.23 3.79 -10.87
CA LYS A 16 0.86 4.11 -11.31
C LYS A 16 -0.13 2.95 -11.20
N ILE A 17 0.36 1.72 -11.25
CA ILE A 17 -0.46 0.51 -11.17
C ILE A 17 0.12 -0.38 -10.08
N LEU A 18 -0.69 -0.72 -9.10
CA LEU A 18 -0.34 -1.62 -8.01
C LEU A 18 -1.20 -2.88 -8.09
N SER A 19 -0.58 -4.05 -8.02
CA SER A 19 -1.27 -5.33 -7.93
C SER A 19 -0.95 -5.99 -6.61
N LEU A 20 -1.97 -6.38 -5.84
CA LEU A 20 -1.83 -7.08 -4.57
C LEU A 20 -2.54 -8.43 -4.66
N ASN A 21 -1.87 -9.50 -4.26
CA ASN A 21 -2.51 -10.79 -4.01
C ASN A 21 -2.92 -10.81 -2.55
N VAL A 22 -4.23 -10.86 -2.27
CA VAL A 22 -4.76 -10.70 -0.90
C VAL A 22 -5.74 -11.82 -0.58
N CYS A 23 -5.39 -12.64 0.40
CA CYS A 23 -6.31 -13.60 0.97
C CYS A 23 -7.34 -12.88 1.86
N PHE A 24 -8.50 -12.53 1.31
CA PHE A 24 -9.57 -11.85 2.07
C PHE A 24 -10.09 -12.63 3.28
N GLY A 25 -9.90 -13.95 3.32
CA GLY A 25 -10.21 -14.80 4.47
C GLY A 25 -9.25 -14.60 5.66
N VAL A 26 -8.09 -13.96 5.44
CA VAL A 26 -7.08 -13.71 6.47
C VAL A 26 -7.14 -12.24 6.87
N ARG A 27 -7.65 -11.97 8.07
CA ARG A 27 -7.84 -10.61 8.59
C ARG A 27 -6.54 -9.79 8.60
N ASN A 28 -5.39 -10.42 8.78
CA ASN A 28 -4.10 -9.73 8.79
C ASN A 28 -3.69 -9.25 7.39
N ASP A 29 -3.94 -10.04 6.36
CA ASP A 29 -3.63 -9.67 4.98
C ASP A 29 -4.46 -8.46 4.55
N VAL A 30 -5.75 -8.46 4.89
CA VAL A 30 -6.64 -7.33 4.63
C VAL A 30 -6.18 -6.05 5.34
N LYS A 31 -5.67 -6.17 6.58
CA LYS A 31 -5.13 -5.01 7.32
C LYS A 31 -3.85 -4.44 6.70
N MET A 32 -3.12 -5.23 5.91
CA MET A 32 -1.88 -4.80 5.30
C MET A 32 -2.11 -3.93 4.05
N VAL A 33 -3.22 -4.16 3.34
CA VAL A 33 -3.61 -3.41 2.12
C VAL A 33 -3.53 -1.89 2.30
N PRO A 34 -4.20 -1.25 3.29
CA PRO A 34 -4.13 0.20 3.46
C PRO A 34 -2.71 0.70 3.82
N THR A 35 -1.86 -0.14 4.42
CA THR A 35 -0.47 0.21 4.70
C THR A 35 0.34 0.27 3.41
N PHE A 36 0.14 -0.69 2.49
CA PHE A 36 0.75 -0.65 1.17
C PHE A 36 0.27 0.56 0.36
N LEU A 37 -1.03 0.85 0.35
CA LEU A 37 -1.55 1.99 -0.42
C LEU A 37 -0.95 3.33 0.01
N LYS A 38 -0.65 3.51 1.31
CA LYS A 38 0.03 4.70 1.81
C LYS A 38 1.44 4.90 1.24
N CYS A 39 2.11 3.83 0.82
CA CYS A 39 3.45 3.89 0.24
C CYS A 39 3.45 4.34 -1.23
N PHE A 40 2.30 4.27 -1.89
CA PHE A 40 2.14 4.57 -3.32
C PHE A 40 1.11 5.69 -3.53
N PRO A 41 1.43 6.93 -3.15
CA PRO A 41 0.48 8.05 -3.18
C PRO A 41 -0.03 8.38 -4.60
N ASN A 42 0.70 7.97 -5.65
CA ASN A 42 0.36 8.25 -7.05
C ASN A 42 -0.20 7.03 -7.79
N ALA A 43 -0.51 5.94 -7.09
CA ALA A 43 -1.13 4.78 -7.72
C ALA A 43 -2.53 5.13 -8.22
N GLU A 44 -2.75 5.05 -9.53
CA GLU A 44 -4.03 5.33 -10.18
C GLU A 44 -4.93 4.09 -10.23
N ARG A 45 -4.34 2.89 -10.26
CA ARG A 45 -5.06 1.62 -10.40
C ARG A 45 -4.55 0.61 -9.39
N LEU A 46 -5.50 -0.02 -8.69
CA LEU A 46 -5.25 -1.15 -7.80
C LEU A 46 -5.93 -2.41 -8.39
N HIS A 47 -5.15 -3.44 -8.65
CA HIS A 47 -5.64 -4.77 -8.98
C HIS A 47 -5.50 -5.68 -7.76
N ILE A 48 -6.58 -6.37 -7.37
CA ILE A 48 -6.53 -7.33 -6.28
C ILE A 48 -6.84 -8.71 -6.85
N MET A 49 -5.95 -9.67 -6.57
CA MET A 49 -6.09 -11.07 -6.92
C MET A 49 -6.32 -11.91 -5.67
#